data_AF-A0A0N4Y152-F1
#
_entry.id   AF-A0A0N4Y152-F1
#
_cell.length_a   1.000
_cell.length_b   1.000
_cell.length_c   1.000
_cell.angle_alpha   90.00
_cell.angle_beta   90.00
_cell.angle_gamma   90.00
#
_symmetry.space_group_name_H-M   'P 1'
#
loop_
_entity.id
_entity.type
_entity.pdbx_description
1 polymer ?
#
loop_
_entity_poly.entity_id
_entity_poly.type
_entity_poly.pdbx_seq_one_letter_code
_entity_poly.pdbx_strand_id
1 'polypeptide(L)'
;MFDGNDDSVLLASGELTSKEQDDLRRSALTPTPTVVEGSGEAQESGELLNLVWFEFEVHFAEDHDRAIEEHENAVEEQTKVEKKCNAFDICYSNDDCHGGECLGAFVGKCNCNACLDFWLCETDEACGGLKGACNTKTKMCDCSAGLREAGFPWFIDALTKFCNKKSCTNETHADACFGLPCHFGRCTCRK
;
A
#
# COMPACT_ATOMS: atom_id res chain seq x y z
N MET A 1 -30.69 34.07 26.96
CA MET A 1 -29.24 34.25 26.80
C MET A 1 -28.62 32.90 26.48
N PHE A 2 -28.30 32.66 25.22
CA PHE A 2 -27.40 31.60 24.78
C PHE A 2 -26.48 32.26 23.77
N ASP A 3 -25.25 32.49 24.18
CA ASP A 3 -24.18 33.05 23.36
C ASP A 3 -23.77 32.03 22.29
N GLY A 4 -23.69 32.51 21.05
CA GLY A 4 -23.17 31.77 19.91
C GLY A 4 -21.64 31.68 19.98
N ASN A 5 -21.12 30.58 19.46
CA ASN A 5 -19.72 30.50 19.06
C ASN A 5 -19.69 29.92 17.64
N ASP A 6 -19.25 30.76 16.72
CA ASP A 6 -19.16 30.56 15.28
C ASP A 6 -17.66 30.50 14.95
N ASP A 7 -17.08 29.30 14.90
CA ASP A 7 -15.70 29.12 14.48
C ASP A 7 -15.68 28.81 12.98
N SER A 8 -15.62 29.90 12.22
CA SER A 8 -15.34 29.95 10.79
C SER A 8 -13.95 29.38 10.50
N VAL A 9 -13.89 28.25 9.79
CA VAL A 9 -12.66 27.71 9.20
C VAL A 9 -12.25 28.59 8.01
N LEU A 10 -11.24 29.42 8.23
CA LEU A 10 -10.56 30.20 7.21
C LEU A 10 -9.83 29.29 6.22
N LEU A 11 -10.40 29.16 5.01
CA LEU A 11 -9.69 28.68 3.82
C LEU A 11 -8.66 29.74 3.41
N ALA A 12 -7.39 29.51 3.73
CA ALA A 12 -6.28 30.28 3.16
C ALA A 12 -6.01 29.78 1.73
N SER A 13 -6.67 30.40 0.75
CA SER A 13 -6.23 30.34 -0.66
C SER A 13 -5.03 31.27 -0.83
N GLY A 14 -3.83 30.73 -0.60
CA GLY A 14 -2.58 31.40 -1.00
C GLY A 14 -2.18 30.95 -2.40
N GLU A 15 -2.20 31.86 -3.37
CA GLU A 15 -1.63 31.65 -4.70
C GLU A 15 -0.10 31.53 -4.58
N LEU A 16 0.47 30.42 -5.08
CA LEU A 16 1.93 30.24 -5.12
C LEU A 16 2.59 31.27 -6.04
N THR A 17 3.71 31.82 -5.59
CA THR A 17 4.46 32.82 -6.36
C THR A 17 5.28 32.16 -7.47
N SER A 18 5.51 32.86 -8.59
CA SER A 18 6.28 32.33 -9.74
C SER A 18 7.72 31.90 -9.39
N LYS A 19 8.26 32.31 -8.23
CA LYS A 19 9.59 31.91 -7.75
C LYS A 19 9.59 30.51 -7.13
N GLU A 20 8.53 30.12 -6.43
CA GLU A 20 8.44 28.78 -5.80
C GLU A 20 8.24 27.66 -6.84
N GLN A 21 7.70 28.01 -8.02
CA GLN A 21 7.50 27.06 -9.12
C GLN A 21 8.78 26.78 -9.94
N ASP A 22 9.78 27.66 -9.88
CA ASP A 22 11.06 27.51 -10.61
C ASP A 22 12.05 26.60 -9.84
N ASP A 23 12.00 26.60 -8.50
CA ASP A 23 12.86 25.74 -7.67
C ASP A 23 12.44 24.26 -7.72
N LEU A 24 11.16 23.96 -7.95
CA LEU A 24 10.67 22.59 -8.14
C LEU A 24 11.09 21.96 -9.49
N ARG A 25 11.33 22.78 -10.53
CA ARG A 25 11.79 22.27 -11.84
C ARG A 25 13.27 21.92 -11.87
N ARG A 26 14.07 22.42 -10.93
CA ARG A 26 15.53 22.23 -10.93
C ARG A 26 15.97 20.89 -10.31
N SER A 27 15.09 20.16 -9.64
CA SER A 27 15.41 18.85 -9.01
C SER A 27 15.20 17.61 -9.91
N ALA A 28 14.77 17.78 -11.17
CA ALA A 28 14.37 16.67 -12.05
C ALA A 28 15.33 16.37 -13.21
N LEU A 29 16.65 16.44 -12.99
CA LEU A 29 17.65 16.09 -14.02
C LEU A 29 18.75 15.21 -13.42
N THR A 30 18.62 13.89 -13.58
CA THR A 30 19.77 12.97 -13.55
C THR A 30 19.86 12.21 -14.88
N PRO A 31 21.07 12.05 -15.44
CA PRO A 31 21.27 11.60 -16.81
C PRO A 31 21.33 10.07 -16.94
N THR A 32 20.70 9.56 -17.99
CA THR A 32 20.86 8.21 -18.55
C THR A 32 22.24 8.02 -19.19
N PRO A 33 22.94 6.90 -18.98
CA PRO A 33 24.15 6.57 -19.73
C PRO A 33 23.80 5.93 -21.09
N THR A 34 24.27 6.59 -22.14
CA THR A 34 24.34 6.14 -23.54
C THR A 34 25.34 4.99 -23.71
N VAL A 35 24.90 3.92 -24.39
CA VAL A 35 25.72 2.82 -24.92
C VAL A 35 26.38 3.27 -26.23
N VAL A 36 27.67 3.04 -26.37
CA VAL A 36 28.46 3.31 -27.60
C VAL A 36 28.82 1.97 -28.24
N GLU A 37 28.37 1.75 -29.47
CA GLU A 37 28.85 0.69 -30.36
C GLU A 37 30.11 1.15 -31.11
N GLY A 38 31.08 0.25 -31.25
CA GLY A 38 32.28 0.45 -32.05
C GLY A 38 32.94 -0.89 -32.42
N SER A 39 32.76 -1.28 -33.67
CA SER A 39 33.33 -2.46 -34.35
C SER A 39 34.77 -2.23 -34.82
N GLY A 40 35.60 -3.28 -34.78
CA GLY A 40 36.89 -3.32 -35.50
C GLY A 40 37.60 -4.67 -35.35
N GLU A 41 37.76 -5.39 -36.47
CA GLU A 41 38.47 -6.66 -36.62
C GLU A 41 40.01 -6.45 -36.76
N ALA A 42 40.83 -7.34 -36.21
CA ALA A 42 41.99 -7.97 -36.88
C ALA A 42 42.84 -8.86 -35.93
N GLN A 43 42.78 -10.16 -36.22
CA GLN A 43 43.77 -11.24 -36.23
C GLN A 43 45.20 -11.13 -35.61
N GLU A 44 45.57 -12.26 -34.99
CA GLU A 44 46.89 -12.89 -34.78
C GLU A 44 47.88 -12.40 -33.72
N SER A 45 48.11 -13.27 -32.72
CA SER A 45 49.41 -13.83 -32.28
C SER A 45 49.56 -13.85 -30.75
N GLY A 46 50.00 -14.99 -30.20
CA GLY A 46 50.56 -15.04 -28.85
C GLY A 46 49.83 -15.91 -27.83
N GLU A 47 49.62 -17.20 -28.14
CA GLU A 47 49.55 -18.24 -27.12
C GLU A 47 50.83 -18.17 -26.26
N LEU A 48 50.73 -17.72 -25.00
CA LEU A 48 51.65 -18.02 -23.86
C LEU A 48 51.53 -17.07 -22.64
N LEU A 49 50.51 -16.21 -22.54
CA LEU A 49 50.36 -15.29 -21.39
C LEU A 49 49.07 -15.43 -20.57
N ASN A 50 48.27 -16.48 -20.80
CA ASN A 50 46.99 -16.72 -20.09
C ASN A 50 47.10 -17.53 -18.79
N LEU A 51 48.29 -18.03 -18.43
CA LEU A 51 48.46 -18.84 -17.23
C LEU A 51 48.82 -18.05 -15.97
N VAL A 52 49.21 -16.78 -16.10
CA VAL A 52 49.66 -15.98 -14.95
C VAL A 52 48.56 -15.05 -14.41
N TRP A 53 47.56 -14.71 -15.22
CA TRP A 53 46.41 -13.91 -14.78
C TRP A 53 45.34 -14.74 -14.05
N PHE A 54 45.23 -16.03 -14.36
CA PHE A 54 44.22 -16.91 -13.77
C PHE A 54 44.49 -17.24 -12.29
N GLU A 55 45.73 -17.13 -11.82
CA GLU A 55 46.06 -17.39 -10.40
C GLU A 55 45.81 -16.19 -9.47
N PHE A 56 45.77 -14.96 -10.00
CA PHE A 56 45.57 -13.77 -9.16
C PHE A 56 44.10 -13.51 -8.80
N GLU A 57 43.15 -13.92 -9.66
CA GLU A 57 41.70 -13.78 -9.42
C GLU A 57 41.15 -14.81 -8.42
N VAL A 58 41.77 -15.98 -8.27
CA VAL A 58 41.27 -17.04 -7.38
C VAL A 58 41.49 -16.73 -5.91
N HIS A 59 42.49 -15.90 -5.56
CA HIS A 59 42.77 -15.57 -4.15
C HIS A 59 41.85 -14.49 -3.56
N PHE A 60 41.14 -13.73 -4.40
CA PHE A 60 40.29 -12.62 -3.95
C PHE A 60 38.81 -13.01 -3.71
N ALA A 61 38.41 -14.20 -4.19
CA ALA A 61 37.02 -14.66 -4.12
C ALA A 61 36.67 -15.33 -2.77
N GLU A 62 37.63 -15.94 -2.08
CA GLU A 62 37.34 -16.74 -0.86
C GLU A 62 37.11 -15.92 0.42
N ASP A 63 37.55 -14.66 0.49
CA ASP A 63 37.36 -13.82 1.68
C ASP A 63 36.05 -13.00 1.66
N HIS A 64 35.37 -12.90 0.52
CA HIS A 64 34.13 -12.11 0.40
C HIS A 64 32.87 -12.91 0.78
N ASP A 65 32.85 -14.22 0.52
CA ASP A 65 31.67 -15.06 0.76
C ASP A 65 31.42 -15.33 2.26
N ARG A 66 32.48 -15.36 3.09
CA ARG A 66 32.35 -15.56 4.55
C ARG A 66 31.81 -14.33 5.29
N ALA A 67 31.96 -13.13 4.73
CA ALA A 67 31.51 -11.88 5.37
C ALA A 67 30.01 -11.60 5.15
N ILE A 68 29.37 -12.25 4.17
CA ILE A 68 27.95 -12.04 3.84
C ILE A 68 27.05 -12.89 4.75
N GLU A 69 27.42 -14.14 5.06
CA GLU A 69 26.62 -15.03 5.93
C GLU A 69 26.52 -14.55 7.40
N GLU A 70 27.55 -13.89 7.93
CA GLU A 70 27.50 -13.31 9.28
C GLU A 70 26.61 -12.05 9.33
N HIS A 71 26.48 -11.32 8.22
CA HIS A 71 25.65 -10.13 8.15
C HIS A 71 24.16 -10.47 7.97
N GLU A 72 23.81 -11.57 7.29
CA GLU A 72 22.42 -12.01 7.15
C GLU A 72 21.85 -12.57 8.48
N ASN A 73 22.64 -13.30 9.27
CA ASN A 73 22.20 -13.77 10.59
C ASN A 73 22.16 -12.66 11.66
N ALA A 74 23.00 -11.62 11.55
CA ALA A 74 22.98 -10.49 12.49
C ALA A 74 21.85 -9.47 12.20
N VAL A 75 21.39 -9.39 10.95
CA VAL A 75 20.26 -8.53 10.56
C VAL A 75 18.91 -9.17 10.94
N GLU A 76 18.83 -10.49 11.05
CA GLU A 76 17.62 -11.20 11.51
C GLU A 76 17.34 -10.99 13.02
N GLU A 77 18.38 -10.73 13.82
CA GLU A 77 18.24 -10.60 15.29
C GLU A 77 18.00 -9.15 15.77
N GLN A 78 18.23 -8.12 14.94
CA GLN A 78 18.22 -6.71 15.37
C GLN A 78 17.08 -5.83 14.85
N THR A 79 15.95 -6.40 14.44
CA THR A 79 14.66 -5.66 14.39
C THR A 79 13.48 -6.45 14.93
N LYS A 80 13.70 -7.27 15.97
CA LYS A 80 12.59 -7.54 16.90
C LYS A 80 12.38 -6.29 17.75
N VAL A 81 11.88 -5.22 17.12
CA VAL A 81 11.14 -4.19 17.84
C VAL A 81 10.10 -4.99 18.60
N GLU A 82 10.22 -5.08 19.93
CA GLU A 82 9.14 -5.59 20.75
C GLU A 82 7.97 -4.65 20.50
N LYS A 83 7.14 -5.00 19.52
CA LYS A 83 5.97 -4.22 19.18
C LYS A 83 5.07 -4.35 20.39
N LYS A 84 5.00 -3.26 21.14
CA LYS A 84 4.19 -3.17 22.33
C LYS A 84 2.75 -3.04 21.90
N CYS A 85 1.84 -3.73 22.58
CA CYS A 85 0.43 -3.52 22.37
C CYS A 85 0.06 -2.05 22.67
N ASN A 86 -0.52 -1.38 21.69
CA ASN A 86 -1.09 -0.05 21.83
C ASN A 86 -2.61 -0.16 21.93
N ALA A 87 -3.17 0.33 23.04
CA ALA A 87 -4.60 0.28 23.25
C ALA A 87 -5.31 1.23 22.28
N PHE A 88 -6.45 0.80 21.75
CA PHE A 88 -7.29 1.53 20.79
C PHE A 88 -6.69 1.76 19.40
N ASP A 89 -5.55 1.15 19.07
CA ASP A 89 -5.05 1.13 17.70
C ASP A 89 -6.02 0.36 16.78
N ILE A 90 -6.07 0.77 15.51
CA ILE A 90 -6.89 0.13 14.48
C ILE A 90 -6.29 -1.25 14.19
N CYS A 91 -7.14 -2.26 14.11
CA CYS A 91 -6.71 -3.63 13.82
C CYS A 91 -7.71 -4.34 12.90
N TYR A 92 -7.21 -5.29 12.12
CA TYR A 92 -7.97 -6.19 11.25
C TYR A 92 -7.76 -7.65 11.64
N SER A 93 -6.87 -7.92 12.58
CA SER A 93 -6.58 -9.22 13.18
C SER A 93 -6.03 -9.03 14.60
N ASN A 94 -5.95 -10.11 15.38
CA ASN A 94 -5.32 -10.06 16.70
C ASN A 94 -3.81 -9.81 16.62
N ASP A 95 -3.18 -10.18 15.51
CA ASP A 95 -1.74 -10.04 15.31
C ASP A 95 -1.30 -8.58 15.24
N ASP A 96 -2.20 -7.69 14.78
CA ASP A 96 -1.99 -6.24 14.74
C ASP A 96 -1.86 -5.62 16.15
N CYS A 97 -2.36 -6.32 17.18
CA CYS A 97 -2.36 -5.82 18.56
C CYS A 97 -1.18 -6.30 19.39
N HIS A 98 -0.25 -7.08 18.83
CA HIS A 98 1.05 -7.45 19.44
C HIS A 98 0.99 -7.75 20.96
N GLY A 99 0.18 -8.75 21.35
CA GLY A 99 -0.06 -9.12 22.75
C GLY A 99 -1.42 -8.69 23.31
N GLY A 100 -2.23 -8.00 22.51
CA GLY A 100 -3.64 -7.72 22.77
C GLY A 100 -4.61 -8.54 21.93
N GLU A 101 -5.89 -8.22 22.05
CA GLU A 101 -6.97 -8.75 21.21
C GLU A 101 -7.61 -7.62 20.40
N CYS A 102 -7.94 -7.90 19.14
CA CYS A 102 -8.64 -6.97 18.28
C CYS A 102 -10.15 -7.10 18.47
N LEU A 103 -10.76 -6.11 19.10
CA LEU A 103 -12.20 -6.12 19.38
C LEU A 103 -12.98 -5.34 18.34
N GLY A 104 -13.97 -5.99 17.73
CA GLY A 104 -14.90 -5.36 16.80
C GLY A 104 -15.91 -6.37 16.25
N ALA A 105 -16.96 -5.88 15.60
CA ALA A 105 -17.89 -6.73 14.87
C ALA A 105 -17.28 -7.07 13.50
N PHE A 106 -17.22 -8.35 13.16
CA PHE A 106 -16.74 -8.85 11.86
C PHE A 106 -15.33 -8.35 11.48
N VAL A 107 -14.44 -8.20 12.46
CA VAL A 107 -13.05 -7.72 12.24
C VAL A 107 -12.39 -8.46 11.08
N GLY A 108 -11.73 -7.69 10.20
CA GLY A 108 -11.02 -8.21 9.06
C GLY A 108 -11.92 -8.80 7.98
N LYS A 109 -13.19 -8.38 7.92
CA LYS A 109 -14.17 -8.78 6.90
C LYS A 109 -14.67 -7.60 6.08
N CYS A 110 -15.06 -7.84 4.83
CA CYS A 110 -15.60 -6.79 3.96
C CYS A 110 -16.87 -6.15 4.55
N ASN A 111 -16.88 -4.82 4.67
CA ASN A 111 -17.99 -4.04 5.22
C ASN A 111 -18.90 -3.52 4.10
N CYS A 112 -19.97 -4.26 3.80
CA CYS A 112 -20.96 -3.82 2.81
C CYS A 112 -21.82 -2.64 3.29
N ASN A 113 -21.88 -2.35 4.59
CA ASN A 113 -22.64 -1.21 5.11
C ASN A 113 -21.95 0.13 4.84
N ALA A 114 -20.72 0.12 4.30
CA ALA A 114 -20.04 1.34 3.88
C ALA A 114 -20.65 1.95 2.61
N CYS A 115 -21.31 1.14 1.76
CA CYS A 115 -22.08 1.67 0.65
C CYS A 115 -23.50 1.99 1.14
N LEU A 116 -23.90 3.25 0.99
CA LEU A 116 -25.22 3.74 1.36
C LEU A 116 -26.01 4.08 0.10
N ASP A 117 -27.06 3.31 -0.18
CA ASP A 117 -27.93 3.58 -1.32
C ASP A 117 -28.51 5.00 -1.26
N PHE A 118 -28.66 5.61 -2.44
CA PHE A 118 -29.19 6.97 -2.64
C PHE A 118 -28.35 8.11 -2.05
N TRP A 119 -27.16 7.82 -1.51
CA TRP A 119 -26.22 8.86 -1.12
C TRP A 119 -25.68 9.61 -2.34
N LEU A 120 -25.47 10.92 -2.23
CA LEU A 120 -24.93 11.70 -3.34
C LEU A 120 -23.48 11.31 -3.64
N CYS A 121 -23.17 11.11 -4.92
CA CYS A 121 -21.83 10.70 -5.33
C CYS A 121 -21.39 11.39 -6.63
N GLU A 122 -20.10 11.69 -6.69
CA GLU A 122 -19.41 12.03 -7.93
C GLU A 122 -18.63 10.84 -8.47
N THR A 123 -18.08 10.04 -7.56
CA THR A 123 -17.26 8.85 -7.81
C THR A 123 -17.60 7.74 -6.81
N ASP A 124 -17.07 6.54 -7.04
CA ASP A 124 -17.34 5.36 -6.21
C ASP A 124 -16.81 5.50 -4.76
N GLU A 125 -15.79 6.33 -4.54
CA GLU A 125 -15.26 6.63 -3.20
C GLU A 125 -16.34 7.20 -2.27
N ALA A 126 -17.26 8.01 -2.81
CA ALA A 126 -18.39 8.55 -2.04
C ALA A 126 -19.42 7.48 -1.66
N CYS A 127 -19.45 6.35 -2.38
CA CYS A 127 -20.28 5.18 -2.08
C CYS A 127 -19.53 4.15 -1.21
N GLY A 128 -18.61 4.63 -0.36
CA GLY A 128 -17.77 3.78 0.47
C GLY A 128 -16.70 3.02 -0.32
N GLY A 129 -16.38 3.45 -1.54
CA GLY A 129 -15.36 2.84 -2.39
C GLY A 129 -15.83 1.66 -3.22
N LEU A 130 -17.11 1.26 -3.15
CA LEU A 130 -17.62 0.14 -3.94
C LEU A 130 -17.59 0.48 -5.44
N LYS A 131 -16.74 -0.21 -6.20
CA LYS A 131 -16.58 0.01 -7.64
C LYS A 131 -17.89 -0.24 -8.38
N GLY A 132 -18.28 0.69 -9.25
CA GLY A 132 -19.51 0.62 -10.03
C GLY A 132 -20.78 1.02 -9.26
N ALA A 133 -20.65 1.49 -8.01
CA ALA A 133 -21.80 1.89 -7.22
C ALA A 133 -22.29 3.31 -7.53
N CYS A 134 -21.41 4.24 -7.93
CA CYS A 134 -21.83 5.60 -8.20
C CYS A 134 -22.54 5.71 -9.56
N ASN A 135 -23.86 5.92 -9.53
CA ASN A 135 -24.64 6.11 -10.73
C ASN A 135 -24.44 7.53 -11.27
N THR A 136 -23.68 7.64 -12.38
CA THR A 136 -23.33 8.93 -13.00
C THR A 136 -24.53 9.70 -13.58
N LYS A 137 -25.69 9.04 -13.78
CA LYS A 137 -26.91 9.68 -14.30
C LYS A 137 -27.74 10.32 -13.20
N THR A 138 -27.95 9.59 -12.10
CA THR A 138 -28.74 10.07 -10.95
C THR A 138 -27.89 10.82 -9.93
N LYS A 139 -26.55 10.72 -10.04
CA LYS A 139 -25.57 11.26 -9.08
C LYS A 139 -25.79 10.70 -7.68
N MET A 140 -26.17 9.44 -7.62
CA MET A 140 -26.50 8.73 -6.39
C MET A 140 -25.86 7.35 -6.38
N CYS A 141 -25.51 6.86 -5.19
CA CYS A 141 -25.04 5.51 -4.98
C CYS A 141 -26.16 4.49 -5.25
N ASP A 142 -25.84 3.49 -6.06
CA ASP A 142 -26.59 2.27 -6.32
C ASP A 142 -25.70 1.10 -5.91
N CYS A 143 -25.79 0.74 -4.63
CA CYS A 143 -24.97 -0.32 -4.03
C CYS A 143 -25.28 -1.69 -4.64
N SER A 144 -26.54 -1.88 -5.07
CA SER A 144 -26.95 -3.09 -5.78
C SER A 144 -26.29 -3.21 -7.15
N ALA A 145 -26.12 -2.11 -7.89
CA ALA A 145 -25.37 -2.09 -9.14
C ALA A 145 -23.89 -2.42 -8.93
N GLY A 146 -23.24 -1.80 -7.94
CA GLY A 146 -21.84 -2.09 -7.62
C GLY A 146 -21.61 -3.55 -7.21
N LEU A 147 -22.49 -4.12 -6.39
CA LEU A 147 -22.41 -5.54 -6.00
C LEU A 147 -22.65 -6.48 -7.19
N ARG A 148 -23.54 -6.11 -8.12
CA ARG A 148 -23.74 -6.87 -9.36
C ARG A 148 -22.50 -6.85 -10.25
N GLU A 149 -21.82 -5.71 -10.35
CA GLU A 149 -20.56 -5.58 -11.09
C GLU A 149 -19.44 -6.41 -10.44
N ALA A 150 -19.44 -6.50 -9.11
CA ALA A 150 -18.58 -7.40 -8.34
C ALA A 150 -18.92 -8.89 -8.47
N GLY A 151 -19.96 -9.27 -9.23
CA GLY A 151 -20.34 -10.65 -9.50
C GLY A 151 -21.40 -11.23 -8.57
N PHE A 152 -22.14 -10.39 -7.83
CA PHE A 152 -23.27 -10.79 -6.98
C PHE A 152 -24.59 -10.33 -7.61
N PRO A 153 -25.30 -11.17 -8.37
CA PRO A 153 -26.51 -10.76 -9.09
C PRO A 153 -27.63 -10.25 -8.18
N TRP A 154 -27.69 -10.78 -6.96
CA TRP A 154 -28.70 -10.47 -5.96
C TRP A 154 -28.04 -10.02 -4.65
N PHE A 155 -28.63 -9.05 -3.97
CA PHE A 155 -28.14 -8.55 -2.68
C PHE A 155 -27.98 -9.68 -1.64
N ILE A 156 -28.88 -10.67 -1.66
CA ILE A 156 -28.81 -11.82 -0.75
C ILE A 156 -27.58 -12.71 -0.99
N ASP A 157 -27.08 -12.80 -2.22
CA ASP A 157 -25.83 -13.51 -2.51
C ASP A 157 -24.64 -12.80 -1.87
N ALA A 158 -24.60 -11.47 -1.97
CA ALA A 158 -23.57 -10.68 -1.31
C ALA A 158 -23.64 -10.86 0.22
N LEU A 159 -24.83 -10.80 0.82
CA LEU A 159 -25.01 -10.98 2.26
C LEU A 159 -24.55 -12.35 2.78
N THR A 160 -24.78 -13.41 2.00
CA THR A 160 -24.49 -14.79 2.43
C THR A 160 -23.05 -15.22 2.16
N LYS A 161 -22.42 -14.67 1.11
CA LYS A 161 -21.12 -15.14 0.61
C LYS A 161 -19.98 -14.11 0.76
N PHE A 162 -20.30 -12.84 0.94
CA PHE A 162 -19.32 -11.75 0.83
C PHE A 162 -19.33 -10.81 2.03
N CYS A 163 -20.44 -10.10 2.26
CA CYS A 163 -20.60 -9.12 3.33
C CYS A 163 -20.38 -9.78 4.68
N ASN A 164 -19.47 -9.26 5.50
CA ASN A 164 -19.14 -9.80 6.82
C ASN A 164 -18.61 -11.25 6.79
N LYS A 165 -18.21 -11.76 5.62
CA LYS A 165 -17.74 -13.15 5.41
C LYS A 165 -16.34 -13.22 4.81
N LYS A 166 -16.11 -12.50 3.71
CA LYS A 166 -14.82 -12.50 3.00
C LYS A 166 -13.78 -11.75 3.82
N SER A 167 -12.63 -12.37 4.03
CA SER A 167 -11.52 -11.79 4.78
C SER A 167 -10.81 -10.70 3.98
N CYS A 168 -10.32 -9.68 4.67
CA CYS A 168 -9.59 -8.56 4.10
C CYS A 168 -8.81 -7.78 5.18
N THR A 169 -7.85 -6.97 4.73
CA THR A 169 -7.04 -6.05 5.54
C THR A 169 -7.06 -4.65 4.92
N ASN A 170 -6.43 -3.66 5.57
CA ASN A 170 -6.34 -2.31 5.05
C ASN A 170 -5.63 -2.23 3.68
N GLU A 171 -4.75 -3.16 3.36
CA GLU A 171 -4.00 -3.17 2.10
C GLU A 171 -4.75 -3.94 1.02
N THR A 172 -5.50 -4.97 1.42
CA THR A 172 -6.12 -5.92 0.48
C THR A 172 -7.58 -5.59 0.15
N HIS A 173 -8.23 -4.69 0.89
CA HIS A 173 -9.65 -4.38 0.72
C HIS A 173 -10.02 -3.87 -0.69
N ALA A 174 -9.11 -3.14 -1.35
CA ALA A 174 -9.34 -2.63 -2.70
C ALA A 174 -9.67 -3.73 -3.72
N ASP A 175 -9.02 -4.89 -3.60
CA ASP A 175 -9.19 -6.04 -4.49
C ASP A 175 -10.10 -7.10 -3.86
N ALA A 176 -9.93 -7.38 -2.57
CA ALA A 176 -10.71 -8.39 -1.86
C ALA A 176 -12.18 -7.96 -1.71
N CYS A 177 -12.44 -6.68 -1.49
CA CYS A 177 -13.76 -6.14 -1.20
C CYS A 177 -14.29 -5.21 -2.29
N PHE A 178 -13.70 -5.24 -3.49
CA PHE A 178 -14.11 -4.41 -4.62
C PHE A 178 -14.13 -2.91 -4.27
N GLY A 179 -13.16 -2.49 -3.46
CA GLY A 179 -13.00 -1.11 -2.98
C GLY A 179 -13.75 -0.78 -1.68
N LEU A 180 -14.68 -1.62 -1.22
CA LEU A 180 -15.28 -1.44 0.10
C LEU A 180 -14.24 -1.57 1.22
N PRO A 181 -14.34 -0.81 2.31
CA PRO A 181 -13.45 -0.95 3.45
C PRO A 181 -13.68 -2.28 4.18
N CYS A 182 -12.67 -2.71 4.92
CA CYS A 182 -12.82 -3.77 5.90
C CYS A 182 -13.42 -3.25 7.20
N HIS A 183 -14.15 -4.10 7.90
CA HIS A 183 -14.43 -3.91 9.32
C HIS A 183 -13.12 -3.90 10.10
N PHE A 184 -12.83 -2.75 10.71
CA PHE A 184 -11.74 -2.63 11.66
C PHE A 184 -12.26 -2.80 13.08
N GLY A 185 -11.41 -3.35 13.93
CA GLY A 185 -11.56 -3.35 15.38
C GLY A 185 -10.66 -2.32 16.04
N ARG A 186 -10.64 -2.39 17.37
CA ARG A 186 -9.74 -1.63 18.23
C ARG A 186 -8.97 -2.58 19.13
N CYS A 187 -7.67 -2.37 19.24
CA CYS A 187 -6.82 -3.20 20.07
C CYS A 187 -7.15 -3.02 21.56
N THR A 188 -7.22 -4.13 22.28
CA THR A 188 -7.31 -4.16 23.74
C THR A 188 -6.10 -4.88 24.31
N CYS A 189 -5.28 -4.12 25.03
CA CYS A 189 -4.06 -4.64 25.63
C CYS A 189 -4.36 -5.19 27.00
N ARG A 190 -3.97 -6.46 27.21
CA ARG A 190 -3.94 -7.03 28.55
C ARG A 190 -2.64 -6.57 29.22
N LYS A 191 -2.75 -6.06 30.44
CA LYS A 191 -1.61 -5.59 31.25
C LYS A 191 -0.73 -6.75 31.69
#